data_AF-A0A7J7HMN5-F1
#
_entry.id   AF-A0A7J7HMN5-F1
#
_cell.length_a   1.000
_cell.length_b   1.000
_cell.length_c   1.000
_cell.angle_alpha   90.00
_cell.angle_beta   90.00
_cell.angle_gamma   90.00
#
_symmetry.space_group_name_H-M   'P 1'
#
loop_
_entity.id
_entity.type
_entity.pdbx_description
1 polymer ?
#
loop_
_entity_poly.entity_id
_entity_poly.type
_entity_poly.pdbx_seq_one_letter_code
_entity_poly.pdbx_strand_id
1 'polypeptide(L)'
;MSGTSIPCPHVGGIAALIHSAHPTSTPTAIKSAIITAVEITGHSGRPIMNGYKPARVFATGVGHVNPERAINPGLVYDIRPDEYITHLCTLGYTKSEIFAITHRNGSCHETLLENRGFSLNYPSISVMFKPGKMMPMQSPPENSWMLTPPLLHSSATTIPFWWEEEPNKHTATATATATTRPNNKYSLELPPKLQKLMESSKVTKMPSPQNTVHESGPYYHMGVACFGFGAFHVTGLYGPGIWVSDPYGLTGKVQPVNPAWGVEGFDPFVPGGIASHHIAAGTLGILAGLFHLSVRPPQRLYKGLRMGNIETVLSSSIAAVFFAAFVVAGTMWYGSATTPIELFGPTRYQWDQGYFQQEIYRRVGAGLAENQSLSEAWSKIPEKLAFYDYIGNNPAKGGLFRAGSMDNGDGIAVGWLGHPIFRDKEGRELFVRRMPTFFETFPVVLVDGDGIVRADVPFRRAESKYSVEQVGVTVEFYGGELNGVSYSDPATVKKYARRAQLGEIFELDRATLKSDGVFRSSPRGWFTFGHASFALLFFFGHIWHGARTLFRDVFAGIDPDLDAQVEFGAFQKLGDPTTRRQVV
;
A
#
# COMPACT_ATOMS: atom_id res chain seq x y z
N MET A 1 8.81 10.06 4.50
CA MET A 1 7.74 9.32 3.80
C MET A 1 8.33 7.99 3.33
N SER A 2 7.81 6.86 3.80
CA SER A 2 8.29 5.51 3.45
C SER A 2 7.46 4.94 2.29
N GLY A 3 8.15 4.45 1.27
CA GLY A 3 7.71 4.37 -0.12
C GLY A 3 6.73 3.27 -0.53
N THR A 4 5.84 2.75 0.33
CA THR A 4 4.82 1.75 -0.07
C THR A 4 3.37 2.25 -0.01
N SER A 5 3.07 3.30 0.77
CA SER A 5 1.72 3.89 0.87
C SER A 5 1.37 4.79 -0.31
N ILE A 6 2.37 5.43 -0.91
CA ILE A 6 2.20 6.31 -2.06
C ILE A 6 2.01 5.49 -3.36
N PRO A 7 2.74 4.39 -3.62
CA PRO A 7 2.56 3.61 -4.85
C PRO A 7 1.19 2.96 -5.01
N CYS A 8 0.52 2.55 -3.94
CA CYS A 8 -0.75 1.81 -4.02
C CYS A 8 -1.82 2.54 -4.87
N PRO A 9 -2.18 3.81 -4.59
CA PRO A 9 -3.11 4.54 -5.44
C PRO A 9 -2.57 4.81 -6.86
N HIS A 10 -1.25 4.98 -7.04
CA HIS A 10 -0.66 5.20 -8.36
C HIS A 10 -0.75 3.95 -9.24
N VAL A 11 -0.37 2.79 -8.69
CA VAL A 11 -0.49 1.50 -9.38
C VAL A 11 -1.95 1.13 -9.59
N GLY A 12 -2.83 1.44 -8.64
CA GLY A 12 -4.28 1.30 -8.79
C GLY A 12 -4.85 2.13 -9.95
N GLY A 13 -4.42 3.39 -10.07
CA GLY A 13 -4.79 4.27 -11.18
C GLY A 13 -4.26 3.76 -12.54
N ILE A 14 -3.03 3.27 -12.58
CA ILE A 14 -2.43 2.67 -13.79
C ILE A 14 -3.17 1.40 -14.19
N ALA A 15 -3.52 0.54 -13.22
CA ALA A 15 -4.31 -0.67 -13.49
C ALA A 15 -5.69 -0.32 -14.07
N ALA A 16 -6.36 0.72 -13.54
CA ALA A 16 -7.63 1.21 -14.08
C ALA A 16 -7.48 1.75 -15.51
N LEU A 17 -6.39 2.47 -15.80
CA LEU A 17 -6.08 2.97 -17.15
C LEU A 17 -5.85 1.83 -18.15
N ILE A 18 -5.07 0.81 -17.78
CA ILE A 18 -4.82 -0.37 -18.61
C ILE A 18 -6.13 -1.12 -18.85
N HIS A 19 -6.97 -1.28 -17.83
CA HIS A 19 -8.28 -1.92 -17.99
C HIS A 19 -9.22 -1.13 -18.91
N SER A 20 -9.18 0.21 -18.85
CA SER A 20 -9.94 1.06 -19.75
C SER A 20 -9.47 0.93 -21.21
N ALA A 21 -8.17 0.74 -21.43
CA ALA A 21 -7.59 0.55 -22.77
C ALA A 21 -7.80 -0.90 -23.29
N HIS A 22 -7.79 -1.88 -22.39
CA HIS A 22 -7.96 -3.31 -22.68
C HIS A 22 -9.03 -3.94 -21.79
N PRO A 23 -10.32 -3.72 -22.08
CA PRO A 23 -11.42 -4.17 -21.20
C PRO A 23 -11.51 -5.69 -21.03
N THR A 24 -10.97 -6.46 -21.98
CA THR A 24 -10.98 -7.93 -21.96
C THR A 24 -9.83 -8.53 -21.15
N SER A 25 -8.86 -7.72 -20.71
CA SER A 25 -7.72 -8.21 -19.94
C SER A 25 -8.14 -8.68 -18.54
N THR A 26 -7.65 -9.84 -18.14
CA THR A 26 -7.84 -10.36 -16.79
C THR A 26 -7.07 -9.50 -15.76
N PRO A 27 -7.45 -9.53 -14.48
CA PRO A 27 -6.66 -8.86 -13.42
C PRO A 27 -5.20 -9.33 -13.38
N THR A 28 -4.95 -10.60 -13.68
CA THR A 28 -3.59 -11.17 -13.73
C THR A 28 -2.81 -10.62 -14.92
N ALA A 29 -3.45 -10.53 -16.09
CA ALA A 29 -2.85 -9.93 -17.28
C ALA A 29 -2.47 -8.46 -17.03
N ILE A 30 -3.35 -7.69 -16.39
CA ILE A 30 -3.07 -6.28 -16.03
C ILE A 30 -1.89 -6.19 -15.05
N LYS A 31 -1.88 -7.03 -14.01
CA LYS A 31 -0.75 -7.10 -13.07
C LYS A 31 0.55 -7.44 -13.78
N SER A 32 0.52 -8.40 -14.68
CA SER A 32 1.69 -8.86 -15.43
C SER A 32 2.19 -7.80 -16.42
N ALA A 33 1.28 -7.09 -17.09
CA ALA A 33 1.61 -5.96 -17.96
C ALA A 33 2.36 -4.85 -17.20
N ILE A 34 1.92 -4.54 -15.98
CA ILE A 34 2.61 -3.55 -15.13
C ILE A 34 4.01 -4.03 -14.75
N ILE A 35 4.16 -5.31 -14.38
CA ILE A 35 5.44 -5.89 -13.90
C ILE A 35 6.46 -6.03 -15.03
N THR A 36 6.02 -6.41 -16.22
CA THR A 36 6.91 -6.66 -17.38
C THR A 36 7.29 -5.40 -18.13
N ALA A 37 6.54 -4.32 -17.95
CA ALA A 37 6.78 -3.02 -18.59
C ALA A 37 7.60 -2.06 -17.73
N VAL A 38 8.09 -2.48 -16.55
CA VAL A 38 8.89 -1.65 -15.66
C VAL A 38 10.27 -1.32 -16.24
N GLU A 39 10.83 -0.20 -15.79
CA GLU A 39 12.19 0.22 -16.10
C GLU A 39 13.11 0.06 -14.89
N ILE A 40 14.38 -0.25 -15.14
CA ILE A 40 15.42 -0.36 -14.10
C ILE A 40 15.98 1.02 -13.69
N THR A 41 15.55 2.09 -14.36
CA THR A 41 15.91 3.48 -14.12
C THR A 41 14.69 4.28 -13.66
N GLY A 42 14.92 5.36 -12.91
CA GLY A 42 13.86 6.32 -12.60
C GLY A 42 13.54 7.24 -13.77
N HIS A 43 12.50 8.07 -13.61
CA HIS A 43 12.01 9.01 -14.64
C HIS A 43 13.07 9.94 -15.27
N SER A 44 14.18 10.21 -14.58
CA SER A 44 15.29 11.03 -15.10
C SER A 44 16.37 10.23 -15.84
N GLY A 45 16.13 8.94 -16.14
CA GLY A 45 17.13 8.02 -16.69
C GLY A 45 18.25 7.65 -15.70
N ARG A 46 18.14 8.08 -14.44
CA ARG A 46 19.11 7.79 -13.38
C ARG A 46 18.76 6.50 -12.63
N PRO A 47 19.73 5.85 -11.95
CA PRO A 47 19.44 4.70 -11.09
C PRO A 47 18.33 5.01 -10.09
N ILE A 48 17.44 4.05 -9.86
CA ILE A 48 16.40 4.16 -8.83
C ILE A 48 17.09 4.38 -7.48
N MET A 49 16.63 5.35 -6.69
CA MET A 49 17.26 5.73 -5.43
C MET A 49 16.51 5.12 -4.24
N ASN A 50 17.25 4.59 -3.26
CA ASN A 50 16.77 4.24 -1.93
C ASN A 50 17.30 5.27 -0.93
N GLY A 51 16.51 6.31 -0.66
CA GLY A 51 16.95 7.50 0.05
C GLY A 51 17.97 8.29 -0.79
N TYR A 52 19.17 8.53 -0.25
CA TYR A 52 20.25 9.25 -0.95
C TYR A 52 21.23 8.33 -1.67
N LYS A 53 21.00 7.01 -1.69
CA LYS A 53 21.89 6.02 -2.31
C LYS A 53 21.15 5.28 -3.43
N PRO A 54 21.84 4.83 -4.49
CA PRO A 54 21.23 3.94 -5.48
C PRO A 54 20.65 2.68 -4.82
N ALA A 55 19.43 2.32 -5.20
CA ALA A 55 18.75 1.13 -4.72
C ALA A 55 19.47 -0.12 -5.25
N ARG A 56 19.75 -1.07 -4.35
CA ARG A 56 20.26 -2.40 -4.72
C ARG A 56 19.12 -3.22 -5.32
N VAL A 57 19.44 -4.32 -6.03
CA VAL A 57 18.48 -5.18 -6.75
C VAL A 57 17.27 -5.61 -5.90
N PHE A 58 17.47 -5.90 -4.61
CA PHE A 58 16.36 -6.26 -3.71
C PHE A 58 15.48 -5.06 -3.27
N ALA A 59 16.02 -3.84 -3.33
CA ALA A 59 15.31 -2.61 -2.98
C ALA A 59 14.60 -1.97 -4.20
N THR A 60 15.07 -2.24 -5.42
CA THR A 60 14.39 -1.83 -6.66
C THR A 60 13.15 -2.66 -6.96
N GLY A 61 13.05 -3.86 -6.38
CA GLY A 61 11.98 -4.80 -6.72
C GLY A 61 12.02 -5.16 -8.20
N VAL A 62 10.86 -5.12 -8.86
CA VAL A 62 10.77 -5.36 -10.31
C VAL A 62 11.25 -4.16 -11.13
N GLY A 63 11.18 -2.94 -10.60
CA GLY A 63 11.58 -1.70 -11.28
C GLY A 63 10.57 -0.57 -11.10
N HIS A 64 10.82 0.56 -11.77
CA HIS A 64 9.93 1.71 -11.83
C HIS A 64 8.83 1.47 -12.87
N VAL A 65 7.57 1.68 -12.50
CA VAL A 65 6.44 1.50 -13.44
C VAL A 65 6.52 2.51 -14.59
N ASN A 66 6.35 2.02 -15.82
CA ASN A 66 6.17 2.82 -17.04
C ASN A 66 4.74 2.58 -17.58
N PRO A 67 3.78 3.50 -17.34
CA PRO A 67 2.39 3.34 -17.76
C PRO A 67 2.20 3.25 -19.28
N GLU A 68 3.01 3.99 -20.05
CA GLU A 68 2.93 4.02 -21.50
C GLU A 68 3.26 2.65 -22.10
N ARG A 69 4.34 2.01 -21.61
CA ARG A 69 4.69 0.64 -22.00
C ARG A 69 3.74 -0.41 -21.42
N ALA A 70 3.15 -0.16 -20.26
CA ALA A 70 2.21 -1.09 -19.62
C ALA A 70 0.84 -1.15 -20.34
N ILE A 71 0.48 -0.11 -21.11
CA ILE A 71 -0.70 -0.16 -21.99
C ILE A 71 -0.47 -1.13 -23.15
N ASN A 72 0.72 -1.17 -23.75
CA ASN A 72 1.05 -2.13 -24.82
C ASN A 72 2.23 -3.02 -24.39
N PRO A 73 1.99 -3.95 -23.45
CA PRO A 73 3.06 -4.78 -22.91
C PRO A 73 3.55 -5.76 -23.97
N GLY A 74 4.87 -5.92 -24.08
CA GLY A 74 5.46 -6.88 -25.01
C GLY A 74 5.24 -8.33 -24.59
N LEU A 75 5.21 -8.59 -23.28
CA LEU A 75 5.05 -9.93 -22.70
C LEU A 75 4.06 -9.87 -21.54
N VAL A 76 3.06 -10.75 -21.55
CA VAL A 76 2.07 -10.86 -20.47
C VAL A 76 1.99 -12.31 -20.04
N TYR A 77 2.25 -12.55 -18.76
CA TYR A 77 1.93 -13.81 -18.10
C TYR A 77 0.51 -13.74 -17.55
N ASP A 78 -0.45 -14.17 -18.35
CA ASP A 78 -1.83 -14.35 -17.88
C ASP A 78 -1.96 -15.70 -17.17
N ILE A 79 -2.80 -15.75 -16.14
CA ILE A 79 -3.08 -16.97 -15.38
C ILE A 79 -4.59 -17.08 -15.18
N ARG A 80 -5.15 -18.21 -15.58
CA ARG A 80 -6.55 -18.56 -15.43
C ARG A 80 -6.83 -19.28 -14.12
N PRO A 81 -8.06 -19.22 -13.59
CA PRO A 81 -8.46 -19.96 -12.39
C PRO A 81 -8.12 -21.46 -12.42
N ASP A 82 -8.20 -22.10 -13.58
CA ASP A 82 -7.95 -23.54 -13.72
C ASP A 82 -6.45 -23.89 -13.60
N GLU A 83 -5.58 -22.92 -13.88
CA GLU A 83 -4.13 -23.05 -13.66
C GLU A 83 -3.78 -22.90 -12.17
N TYR A 84 -4.56 -22.15 -11.38
CA TYR A 84 -4.46 -22.18 -9.92
C TYR A 84 -4.87 -23.54 -9.35
N ILE A 85 -5.93 -24.16 -9.89
CA ILE A 85 -6.33 -25.52 -9.50
C ILE A 85 -5.21 -26.52 -9.83
N THR A 86 -4.65 -26.42 -11.03
CA THR A 86 -3.50 -27.24 -11.47
C THR A 86 -2.32 -27.08 -10.51
N HIS A 87 -2.00 -25.85 -10.12
CA HIS A 87 -0.95 -25.59 -9.15
C HIS A 87 -1.25 -26.18 -7.76
N LEU A 88 -2.47 -26.01 -7.24
CA LEU A 88 -2.87 -26.59 -5.96
C LEU A 88 -2.80 -28.13 -5.99
N CYS A 89 -3.20 -28.76 -7.10
CA CYS A 89 -3.03 -30.19 -7.30
C CYS A 89 -1.55 -30.61 -7.28
N THR A 90 -0.64 -29.85 -7.92
CA THR A 90 0.81 -30.13 -7.88
C THR A 90 1.42 -29.97 -6.49
N LEU A 91 0.81 -29.15 -5.63
CA LEU A 91 1.21 -28.96 -4.25
C LEU A 91 0.67 -30.07 -3.32
N GLY A 92 -0.17 -30.97 -3.81
CA GLY A 92 -0.72 -32.11 -3.06
C GLY A 92 -2.01 -31.81 -2.30
N TYR A 93 -2.73 -30.73 -2.63
CA TYR A 93 -4.02 -30.42 -2.01
C TYR A 93 -5.09 -31.45 -2.42
N THR A 94 -5.96 -31.81 -1.48
CA THR A 94 -7.10 -32.70 -1.69
C THR A 94 -8.24 -31.99 -2.42
N LYS A 95 -9.15 -32.76 -3.04
CA LYS A 95 -10.31 -32.20 -3.75
C LYS A 95 -11.17 -31.30 -2.85
N SER A 96 -11.35 -31.67 -1.59
CA SER A 96 -12.10 -30.88 -0.60
C SER A 96 -11.43 -29.54 -0.27
N GLU A 97 -10.10 -29.50 -0.19
CA GLU A 97 -9.36 -28.27 0.08
C GLU A 97 -9.35 -27.34 -1.14
N ILE A 98 -9.20 -27.90 -2.34
CA ILE A 98 -9.29 -27.12 -3.59
C ILE A 98 -10.68 -26.54 -3.78
N PHE A 99 -11.73 -27.30 -3.46
CA PHE A 99 -13.10 -26.81 -3.49
C PHE A 99 -13.33 -25.71 -2.44
N ALA A 100 -12.72 -25.81 -1.26
CA ALA A 100 -12.77 -24.76 -0.25
C ALA A 100 -12.09 -23.46 -0.71
N ILE A 101 -10.99 -23.55 -1.48
CA ILE A 101 -10.22 -22.39 -1.96
C ILE A 101 -10.83 -21.76 -3.21
N THR A 102 -11.25 -22.59 -4.17
CA THR A 102 -11.62 -22.13 -5.52
C THR A 102 -13.13 -22.17 -5.79
N HIS A 103 -13.91 -22.84 -4.93
CA HIS A 103 -15.33 -23.14 -5.10
C HIS A 103 -15.67 -23.81 -6.44
N ARG A 104 -14.67 -24.46 -7.06
CA ARG A 104 -14.80 -25.24 -8.28
C ARG A 104 -14.45 -26.69 -7.99
N ASN A 105 -15.24 -27.60 -8.56
CA ASN A 105 -15.00 -29.03 -8.41
C ASN A 105 -14.03 -29.47 -9.51
N GLY A 106 -12.85 -29.97 -9.14
CA GLY A 106 -11.79 -30.36 -10.07
C GLY A 106 -11.14 -31.68 -9.68
N SER A 107 -10.76 -32.51 -10.67
CA SER A 107 -10.10 -33.80 -10.44
C SER A 107 -8.60 -33.70 -10.63
N CYS A 108 -7.83 -33.67 -9.53
CA CYS A 108 -6.36 -33.61 -9.60
C CYS A 108 -5.72 -34.81 -10.30
N HIS A 109 -6.40 -35.96 -10.38
CA HIS A 109 -5.83 -37.15 -11.00
C HIS A 109 -5.59 -36.96 -12.51
N GLU A 110 -6.50 -36.27 -13.20
CA GLU A 110 -6.44 -36.02 -14.64
C GLU A 110 -5.50 -34.84 -14.94
N THR A 111 -5.61 -33.77 -14.17
CA THR A 111 -4.78 -32.57 -14.28
C THR A 111 -3.28 -32.83 -14.05
N LEU A 112 -2.93 -33.74 -13.14
CA LEU A 112 -1.54 -34.11 -12.85
C LEU A 112 -0.92 -35.04 -13.90
N LEU A 113 -1.72 -35.70 -14.74
CA LEU A 113 -1.20 -36.52 -15.84
C LEU A 113 -0.66 -35.65 -16.98
N GLU A 114 -1.31 -34.52 -17.25
CA GLU A 114 -0.93 -33.61 -18.33
C GLU A 114 0.11 -32.55 -17.90
N ASN A 115 0.13 -32.15 -16.62
CA ASN A 115 0.90 -30.99 -16.14
C ASN A 115 1.83 -31.32 -14.95
N ARG A 116 2.58 -32.43 -15.02
CA ARG A 116 3.54 -32.79 -13.96
C ARG A 116 4.59 -31.69 -13.77
N GLY A 117 4.62 -31.11 -12.57
CA GLY A 117 5.60 -30.09 -12.20
C GLY A 117 5.21 -28.66 -12.57
N PHE A 118 3.94 -28.40 -12.92
CA PHE A 118 3.43 -27.05 -13.14
C PHE A 118 3.62 -26.15 -11.91
N SER A 119 4.15 -24.94 -12.13
CA SER A 119 4.43 -23.96 -11.09
C SER A 119 4.06 -22.56 -11.56
N LEU A 120 3.40 -21.78 -10.69
CA LEU A 120 3.04 -20.39 -10.94
C LEU A 120 4.18 -19.40 -10.58
N ASN A 121 5.39 -19.90 -10.31
CA ASN A 121 6.52 -19.04 -9.99
C ASN A 121 6.99 -18.28 -11.24
N TYR A 122 7.15 -16.97 -11.11
CA TYR A 122 7.92 -16.19 -12.07
C TYR A 122 9.38 -16.66 -12.03
N PRO A 123 10.04 -16.89 -13.19
CA PRO A 123 11.45 -17.24 -13.21
C PRO A 123 12.25 -16.10 -12.58
N SER A 124 12.95 -16.39 -11.49
CA SER A 124 13.92 -15.48 -10.88
C SER A 124 15.23 -16.24 -10.66
N ILE A 125 16.33 -15.64 -11.10
CA ILE A 125 17.67 -16.20 -10.96
C ILE A 125 18.43 -15.25 -10.03
N SER A 126 18.97 -15.79 -8.94
CA SER A 126 19.86 -15.06 -8.03
C SER A 126 21.23 -15.73 -8.07
N VAL A 127 22.26 -14.96 -8.42
CA VAL A 127 23.65 -15.42 -8.46
C VAL A 127 24.44 -14.62 -7.43
N MET A 128 24.99 -15.30 -6.41
CA MET A 128 25.86 -14.67 -5.42
C MET A 128 27.33 -14.79 -5.84
N PHE A 129 27.98 -13.66 -6.07
CA PHE A 129 29.42 -13.61 -6.36
C PHE A 129 30.23 -13.41 -5.08
N LYS A 130 31.34 -14.15 -4.94
CA LYS A 130 32.28 -13.95 -3.82
C LYS A 130 32.98 -12.59 -3.97
N PRO A 131 33.16 -11.82 -2.87
CA PRO A 131 33.87 -10.54 -2.92
C PRO A 131 35.33 -10.78 -3.34
N GLY A 132 35.77 -10.12 -4.43
CA GLY A 132 37.17 -10.13 -4.87
C GLY A 132 37.48 -10.71 -6.26
N LYS A 133 36.51 -11.27 -6.99
CA LYS A 133 36.68 -11.62 -8.42
C LYS A 133 35.74 -10.77 -9.29
N MET A 134 36.25 -9.65 -9.78
CA MET A 134 35.66 -8.94 -10.90
C MET A 134 36.19 -9.61 -12.18
N MET A 135 35.34 -10.34 -12.91
CA MET A 135 35.69 -10.75 -14.27
C MET A 135 35.25 -9.64 -15.24
N PRO A 136 36.08 -9.27 -16.22
CA PRO A 136 35.66 -8.34 -17.25
C PRO A 136 34.55 -8.99 -18.07
N MET A 137 33.44 -8.28 -18.23
CA MET A 137 32.36 -8.68 -19.13
C MET A 137 32.90 -8.55 -20.56
N GLN A 138 33.28 -9.67 -21.19
CA GLN A 138 33.71 -9.67 -22.59
C GLN A 138 32.49 -9.37 -23.48
N SER A 139 32.60 -8.31 -24.28
CA SER A 139 31.69 -8.03 -25.39
C SER A 139 31.78 -9.15 -26.43
N PRO A 140 30.66 -9.61 -27.01
CA PRO A 140 30.69 -10.60 -28.08
C PRO A 140 31.30 -10.01 -29.37
N PRO A 141 31.91 -10.84 -30.24
CA PRO A 141 32.59 -10.39 -31.46
C PRO A 141 31.63 -9.87 -32.55
N GLU A 142 32.09 -8.88 -33.31
CA GLU A 142 31.36 -7.96 -34.22
C GLU A 142 30.69 -8.56 -35.47
N ASN A 143 30.51 -9.88 -35.59
CA ASN A 143 30.23 -10.49 -36.89
C ASN A 143 28.92 -11.30 -36.94
N SER A 144 27.76 -10.65 -36.85
CA SER A 144 26.53 -11.12 -37.52
C SER A 144 25.51 -9.97 -37.73
N TRP A 145 25.28 -9.72 -39.02
CA TRP A 145 24.36 -8.77 -39.69
C TRP A 145 23.23 -8.11 -38.87
N MET A 146 23.38 -6.78 -38.70
CA MET A 146 22.32 -5.82 -38.44
C MET A 146 21.56 -5.46 -39.75
N LEU A 147 20.25 -5.27 -39.65
CA LEU A 147 19.57 -4.20 -40.40
C LEU A 147 18.92 -3.25 -39.39
N THR A 148 19.61 -2.14 -39.10
CA THR A 148 19.00 -0.88 -38.65
C THR A 148 19.38 0.20 -39.67
N PRO A 149 18.54 1.24 -39.88
CA PRO A 149 18.88 2.56 -39.32
C PRO A 149 17.64 3.46 -39.00
N PRO A 150 17.80 4.67 -38.40
CA PRO A 150 18.84 5.17 -37.51
C PRO A 150 18.32 5.90 -36.24
N LEU A 151 18.99 5.62 -35.12
CA LEU A 151 19.58 6.50 -34.10
C LEU A 151 18.95 7.87 -33.74
N LEU A 152 18.66 8.03 -32.44
CA LEU A 152 19.31 9.06 -31.62
C LEU A 152 19.60 8.52 -30.19
N HIS A 153 20.90 8.47 -29.89
CA HIS A 153 21.65 8.14 -28.67
C HIS A 153 20.93 8.17 -27.31
N SER A 154 21.01 7.05 -26.56
CA SER A 154 21.96 6.89 -25.43
C SER A 154 21.78 5.53 -24.71
N SER A 155 22.81 4.68 -24.84
CA SER A 155 23.17 3.50 -24.03
C SER A 155 22.09 2.83 -23.13
N ALA A 156 21.34 1.88 -23.70
CA ALA A 156 20.70 0.80 -22.95
C ALA A 156 21.55 -0.47 -23.09
N THR A 157 21.97 -1.06 -21.96
CA THR A 157 22.61 -2.40 -21.95
C THR A 157 21.50 -3.43 -21.89
N THR A 158 21.13 -3.99 -23.04
CA THR A 158 20.22 -5.14 -23.14
C THR A 158 21.04 -6.43 -22.96
N ILE A 159 20.61 -7.31 -22.06
CA ILE A 159 21.13 -8.69 -21.98
C ILE A 159 20.28 -9.52 -22.97
N PRO A 160 20.83 -10.08 -24.06
CA PRO A 160 20.10 -11.04 -24.88
C PRO A 160 20.25 -12.44 -24.28
N PHE A 161 19.15 -13.19 -24.20
CA PHE A 161 19.19 -14.63 -23.97
C PHE A 161 18.69 -15.35 -25.22
N TRP A 162 19.48 -16.31 -25.68
CA TRP A 162 19.23 -17.15 -26.85
C TRP A 162 18.39 -18.37 -26.47
N TRP A 163 17.47 -18.77 -27.35
CA TRP A 163 16.81 -20.07 -27.30
C TRP A 163 17.40 -20.94 -28.42
N GLU A 164 17.78 -22.16 -28.08
CA GLU A 164 18.20 -23.20 -29.03
C GLU A 164 16.96 -24.05 -29.35
N GLU A 165 16.51 -24.03 -30.61
CA GLU A 165 15.44 -24.91 -31.08
C GLU A 165 15.98 -26.33 -31.26
N GLU A 166 15.40 -27.31 -30.57
CA GLU A 166 15.57 -28.72 -30.92
C GLU A 166 14.76 -29.06 -32.19
N PRO A 167 15.35 -29.76 -33.19
CA PRO A 167 14.68 -30.11 -34.41
C PRO A 167 13.70 -31.28 -34.20
N ASN A 168 12.51 -31.15 -34.77
CA ASN A 168 11.40 -32.12 -34.87
C ASN A 168 10.30 -32.03 -33.79
N LYS A 169 9.29 -31.19 -34.04
CA LYS A 169 7.86 -31.63 -34.05
C LYS A 169 6.93 -30.55 -34.62
N HIS A 170 6.32 -30.92 -35.74
CA HIS A 170 5.11 -30.43 -36.41
C HIS A 170 4.59 -29.01 -36.15
N THR A 171 4.72 -28.19 -37.20
CA THR A 171 3.88 -27.04 -37.59
C THR A 171 2.38 -27.32 -37.47
N ALA A 172 1.67 -26.46 -36.74
CA ALA A 172 0.25 -26.20 -36.96
C ALA A 172 0.07 -24.76 -37.44
N THR A 173 -0.13 -24.62 -38.74
CA THR A 173 -0.51 -23.37 -39.42
C THR A 173 -1.97 -23.06 -39.07
N ALA A 174 -2.22 -21.92 -38.43
CA ALA A 174 -3.56 -21.35 -38.32
C ALA A 174 -3.60 -20.01 -39.07
N THR A 175 -4.12 -20.07 -40.29
CA THR A 175 -4.48 -18.95 -41.14
C THR A 175 -5.55 -18.09 -40.47
N ALA A 176 -5.23 -16.82 -40.15
CA ALA A 176 -6.23 -15.82 -39.78
C ALA A 176 -6.68 -15.07 -41.04
N THR A 177 -7.87 -15.39 -41.54
CA THR A 177 -8.58 -14.60 -42.54
C THR A 177 -9.03 -13.27 -41.93
N ALA A 178 -8.48 -12.17 -42.44
CA ALA A 178 -8.94 -10.82 -42.14
C ALA A 178 -10.16 -10.47 -43.02
N THR A 179 -11.32 -10.27 -42.40
CA THR A 179 -12.47 -9.61 -43.05
C THR A 179 -12.67 -8.24 -42.46
N THR A 180 -12.34 -7.21 -43.24
CA THR A 180 -12.68 -5.81 -42.98
C THR A 180 -14.12 -5.51 -43.41
N ARG A 181 -14.92 -4.88 -42.54
CA ARG A 181 -16.09 -4.08 -42.94
C ARG A 181 -16.18 -2.78 -42.12
N PRO A 182 -16.80 -1.73 -42.69
CA PRO A 182 -16.35 -0.35 -42.51
C PRO A 182 -17.18 0.46 -41.49
N ASN A 183 -16.56 1.56 -41.02
CA ASN A 183 -17.13 2.80 -40.49
C ASN A 183 -18.60 2.78 -40.05
N ASN A 184 -18.83 2.95 -38.74
CA ASN A 184 -19.99 3.70 -38.26
C ASN A 184 -19.62 4.52 -37.02
N LYS A 185 -19.89 5.84 -37.10
CA LYS A 185 -19.92 6.78 -35.99
C LYS A 185 -21.07 6.38 -35.06
N TYR A 186 -20.82 6.30 -33.76
CA TYR A 186 -21.89 6.44 -32.75
C TYR A 186 -21.43 7.35 -31.61
N SER A 187 -22.24 8.38 -31.41
CA SER A 187 -22.27 9.29 -30.28
C SER A 187 -22.53 8.51 -28.98
N LEU A 188 -21.87 8.89 -27.89
CA LEU A 188 -22.17 8.39 -26.54
C LEU A 188 -23.49 9.00 -26.04
N GLU A 189 -24.58 8.24 -26.11
CA GLU A 189 -25.78 8.49 -25.30
C GLU A 189 -25.61 7.80 -23.93
N LEU A 190 -25.88 8.55 -22.85
CA LEU A 190 -25.90 8.03 -21.49
C LEU A 190 -27.16 7.18 -21.22
N PRO A 191 -27.08 6.13 -20.37
CA PRO A 191 -28.23 5.28 -20.06
C PRO A 191 -29.40 6.02 -19.37
N PRO A 192 -30.67 5.68 -19.66
CA PRO A 192 -31.87 6.37 -19.15
C PRO A 192 -32.07 6.38 -17.62
N LYS A 193 -31.27 5.61 -16.86
CA LYS A 193 -31.35 5.56 -15.39
C LYS A 193 -30.51 6.63 -14.69
N LEU A 194 -29.62 7.32 -15.41
CA LEU A 194 -28.82 8.44 -14.88
C LEU A 194 -29.49 9.82 -15.12
N GLN A 195 -30.39 9.92 -16.10
CA GLN A 195 -31.15 11.14 -16.39
C GLN A 195 -32.21 11.44 -15.30
N LYS A 196 -32.80 10.39 -14.72
CA LYS A 196 -33.81 10.50 -13.66
C LYS A 196 -33.27 10.95 -12.29
N LEU A 197 -31.95 10.88 -12.08
CA LEU A 197 -31.28 11.36 -10.86
C LEU A 197 -30.88 12.84 -10.95
N MET A 198 -30.89 13.43 -12.16
CA MET A 198 -30.65 14.86 -12.36
C MET A 198 -31.94 15.71 -12.36
N GLU A 199 -33.10 15.11 -12.63
CA GLU A 199 -34.39 15.83 -12.68
C GLU A 199 -35.09 16.01 -11.31
N SER A 200 -34.59 15.40 -10.23
CA SER A 200 -35.17 15.60 -8.87
C SER A 200 -34.64 16.84 -8.14
N SER A 201 -33.79 17.65 -8.78
CA SER A 201 -33.31 18.93 -8.23
C SER A 201 -34.05 20.11 -8.86
N LYS A 202 -35.39 20.13 -8.72
CA LYS A 202 -36.16 21.36 -8.98
C LYS A 202 -35.79 22.37 -7.90
N VAL A 203 -34.89 23.29 -8.26
CA VAL A 203 -34.58 24.51 -7.52
C VAL A 203 -35.87 25.32 -7.39
N THR A 204 -36.52 25.22 -6.24
CA THR A 204 -37.50 26.21 -5.81
C THR A 204 -36.78 27.53 -5.57
N LYS A 205 -37.29 28.60 -6.20
CA LYS A 205 -36.87 29.99 -6.04
C LYS A 205 -36.53 30.31 -4.57
N MET A 206 -35.25 30.55 -4.28
CA MET A 206 -34.87 31.27 -3.07
C MET A 206 -35.07 32.78 -3.28
N PRO A 207 -35.56 33.53 -2.27
CA PRO A 207 -35.78 34.96 -2.39
C PRO A 207 -34.46 35.76 -2.45
N SER A 208 -34.59 37.00 -2.93
CA SER A 208 -33.51 37.97 -3.19
C SER A 208 -32.53 38.20 -2.01
N PRO A 209 -31.26 38.52 -2.30
CA PRO A 209 -30.20 38.66 -1.30
C PRO A 209 -30.27 40.04 -0.63
N GLN A 210 -31.17 40.22 0.33
CA GLN A 210 -31.12 41.39 1.21
C GLN A 210 -31.18 41.07 2.72
N ASN A 211 -31.33 39.80 3.13
CA ASN A 211 -31.50 39.44 4.55
C ASN A 211 -30.53 38.36 5.09
N THR A 212 -29.34 38.17 4.53
CA THR A 212 -28.31 37.26 5.10
C THR A 212 -27.25 38.05 5.87
N VAL A 213 -27.65 38.67 6.97
CA VAL A 213 -26.73 39.28 7.96
C VAL A 213 -26.63 38.43 9.25
N HIS A 214 -27.32 37.27 9.32
CA HIS A 214 -27.38 36.47 10.55
C HIS A 214 -26.52 35.19 10.60
N GLU A 215 -25.76 34.83 9.55
CA GLU A 215 -24.97 33.57 9.52
C GLU A 215 -23.45 33.76 9.36
N SER A 216 -22.89 34.90 9.78
CA SER A 216 -21.43 35.15 9.71
C SER A 216 -20.62 34.62 10.90
N GLY A 217 -21.19 33.77 11.76
CA GLY A 217 -20.56 33.25 12.99
C GLY A 217 -19.81 31.89 12.96
N PRO A 218 -19.60 31.16 11.85
CA PRO A 218 -19.12 29.77 11.94
C PRO A 218 -17.72 29.65 12.55
N TYR A 219 -16.77 30.54 12.23
CA TYR A 219 -15.41 30.48 12.79
C TYR A 219 -15.37 30.71 14.31
N TYR A 220 -16.17 31.66 14.81
CA TYR A 220 -16.27 31.90 16.24
C TYR A 220 -16.84 30.67 16.97
N HIS A 221 -17.93 30.10 16.47
CA HIS A 221 -18.54 28.91 17.05
C HIS A 221 -17.61 27.68 16.99
N MET A 222 -16.91 27.48 15.88
CA MET A 222 -15.90 26.41 15.75
C MET A 222 -14.72 26.62 16.72
N GLY A 223 -14.28 27.87 16.91
CA GLY A 223 -13.25 28.22 17.89
C GLY A 223 -13.66 27.89 19.32
N VAL A 224 -14.88 28.30 19.73
CA VAL A 224 -15.44 27.98 21.05
C VAL A 224 -15.56 26.47 21.25
N ALA A 225 -16.07 25.74 20.26
CA ALA A 225 -16.20 24.29 20.32
C ALA A 225 -14.83 23.59 20.44
N CYS A 226 -13.85 24.01 19.62
CA CYS A 226 -12.48 23.48 19.65
C CYS A 226 -11.80 23.74 21.00
N PHE A 227 -11.91 24.97 21.53
CA PHE A 227 -11.39 25.32 22.84
C PHE A 227 -12.03 24.47 23.93
N GLY A 228 -13.36 24.37 23.94
CA GLY A 228 -14.10 23.59 24.93
C GLY A 228 -13.74 22.10 24.89
N PHE A 229 -13.58 21.53 23.69
CA PHE A 229 -13.14 20.15 23.55
C PHE A 229 -11.75 19.93 24.17
N GLY A 230 -10.77 20.78 23.85
CA GLY A 230 -9.43 20.68 24.43
C GLY A 230 -9.40 20.93 25.94
N ALA A 231 -10.03 22.01 26.39
CA ALA A 231 -9.98 22.48 27.77
C ALA A 231 -10.77 21.64 28.77
N PHE A 232 -11.85 20.98 28.33
CA PHE A 232 -12.75 20.24 29.21
C PHE A 232 -12.77 18.74 28.94
N HIS A 233 -12.96 18.33 27.67
CA HIS A 233 -13.10 16.92 27.33
C HIS A 233 -11.76 16.19 27.37
N VAL A 234 -10.75 16.71 26.67
CA VAL A 234 -9.43 16.05 26.54
C VAL A 234 -8.64 16.10 27.85
N THR A 235 -8.65 17.23 28.55
CA THR A 235 -7.97 17.38 29.85
C THR A 235 -8.59 16.56 30.97
N GLY A 236 -9.81 16.05 30.78
CA GLY A 236 -10.58 15.39 31.82
C GLY A 236 -11.12 16.33 32.90
N LEU A 237 -11.02 17.66 32.74
CA LEU A 237 -11.52 18.64 33.71
C LEU A 237 -13.05 18.57 33.87
N TYR A 238 -13.75 18.35 32.76
CA TYR A 238 -15.21 18.17 32.75
C TYR A 238 -15.65 17.15 31.68
N GLY A 239 -14.80 16.15 31.44
CA GLY A 239 -15.03 15.08 30.49
C GLY A 239 -14.18 13.84 30.79
N PRO A 240 -14.28 12.79 29.98
CA PRO A 240 -13.64 11.51 30.28
C PRO A 240 -12.12 11.48 29.98
N GLY A 241 -11.58 12.46 29.25
CA GLY A 241 -10.24 12.37 28.67
C GLY A 241 -10.25 11.63 27.33
N ILE A 242 -9.09 11.13 26.91
CA ILE A 242 -8.92 10.42 25.63
C ILE A 242 -8.18 9.09 25.84
N TRP A 243 -8.22 8.21 24.84
CA TRP A 243 -7.44 6.97 24.87
C TRP A 243 -5.93 7.26 24.86
N VAL A 244 -5.21 6.66 25.79
CA VAL A 244 -3.75 6.67 25.86
C VAL A 244 -3.27 5.25 26.17
N SER A 245 -2.11 4.89 25.66
CA SER A 245 -1.50 3.58 25.90
C SER A 245 0.00 3.68 26.11
N ASP A 246 0.60 2.58 26.55
CA ASP A 246 2.05 2.40 26.58
C ASP A 246 2.61 2.23 25.15
N PRO A 247 3.95 2.37 24.97
CA PRO A 247 4.59 2.28 23.65
C PRO A 247 4.36 0.96 22.89
N TYR A 248 3.93 -0.10 23.57
CA TYR A 248 3.69 -1.42 22.99
C TYR A 248 2.20 -1.81 22.96
N GLY A 249 1.29 -0.90 23.35
CA GLY A 249 -0.15 -1.10 23.21
C GLY A 249 -0.70 -2.22 24.07
N LEU A 250 -0.20 -2.39 25.29
CA LEU A 250 -0.60 -3.46 26.20
C LEU A 250 -1.65 -2.99 27.23
N THR A 251 -1.55 -1.74 27.66
CA THR A 251 -2.24 -1.18 28.84
C THR A 251 -3.09 0.06 28.51
N GLY A 252 -3.65 0.11 27.30
CA GLY A 252 -4.44 1.24 26.85
C GLY A 252 -5.72 1.43 27.64
N LYS A 253 -6.03 2.69 27.94
CA LYS A 253 -7.25 3.10 28.63
C LYS A 253 -7.58 4.56 28.32
N VAL A 254 -8.82 4.94 28.58
CA VAL A 254 -9.21 6.35 28.58
C VAL A 254 -8.66 7.03 29.84
N GLN A 255 -7.98 8.16 29.68
CA GLN A 255 -7.48 8.95 30.80
C GLN A 255 -7.43 10.46 30.50
N PRO A 256 -7.51 11.31 31.55
CA PRO A 256 -7.21 12.73 31.45
C PRO A 256 -5.81 12.99 30.88
N VAL A 257 -5.67 14.01 30.03
CA VAL A 257 -4.38 14.37 29.41
C VAL A 257 -3.98 15.80 29.74
N ASN A 258 -2.85 15.97 30.43
CA ASN A 258 -2.29 17.29 30.70
C ASN A 258 -1.70 17.90 29.41
N PRO A 259 -1.97 19.18 29.11
CA PRO A 259 -1.43 19.84 27.92
C PRO A 259 0.09 20.03 28.03
N ALA A 260 0.78 19.75 26.92
CA ALA A 260 2.21 19.99 26.76
C ALA A 260 2.43 21.25 25.91
N TRP A 261 3.17 22.22 26.46
CA TRP A 261 3.38 23.54 25.84
C TRP A 261 4.79 23.73 25.27
N GLY A 262 5.73 22.82 25.58
CA GLY A 262 7.06 22.84 25.01
C GLY A 262 7.12 22.23 23.61
N VAL A 263 8.34 21.96 23.15
CA VAL A 263 8.58 21.38 21.81
C VAL A 263 7.98 19.97 21.68
N GLU A 264 7.91 19.24 22.79
CA GLU A 264 7.28 17.92 22.88
C GLU A 264 5.78 17.94 22.55
N GLY A 265 5.11 19.09 22.65
CA GLY A 265 3.73 19.25 22.20
C GLY A 265 3.53 19.09 20.69
N PHE A 266 4.61 19.12 19.90
CA PHE A 266 4.59 18.87 18.46
C PHE A 266 5.00 17.44 18.10
N ASP A 267 5.38 16.60 19.07
CA ASP A 267 5.63 15.19 18.84
C ASP A 267 4.29 14.47 18.59
N PRO A 268 4.10 13.82 17.42
CA PRO A 268 2.85 13.14 17.09
C PRO A 268 2.51 11.97 18.02
N PHE A 269 3.43 11.52 18.89
CA PHE A 269 3.23 10.44 19.86
C PHE A 269 3.03 10.93 21.30
N VAL A 270 3.12 12.24 21.56
CA VAL A 270 2.85 12.81 22.90
C VAL A 270 1.41 13.33 22.97
N PRO A 271 0.51 12.69 23.76
CA PRO A 271 -0.91 13.09 23.80
C PRO A 271 -1.13 14.52 24.30
N GLY A 272 -0.23 15.04 25.14
CA GLY A 272 -0.31 16.41 25.66
C GLY A 272 -0.32 17.48 24.58
N GLY A 273 0.27 17.20 23.41
CA GLY A 273 0.20 18.05 22.23
C GLY A 273 -1.21 18.21 21.67
N ILE A 274 -2.07 17.20 21.82
CA ILE A 274 -3.47 17.24 21.35
C ILE A 274 -4.27 18.26 22.17
N ALA A 275 -4.11 18.24 23.49
CA ALA A 275 -4.81 19.17 24.38
C ALA A 275 -4.36 20.63 24.13
N SER A 276 -3.05 20.87 24.08
CA SER A 276 -2.51 22.22 23.82
C SER A 276 -2.87 22.71 22.41
N HIS A 277 -2.86 21.85 21.40
CA HIS A 277 -3.34 22.18 20.05
C HIS A 277 -4.78 22.69 20.06
N HIS A 278 -5.72 21.96 20.67
CA HIS A 278 -7.13 22.36 20.67
C HIS A 278 -7.40 23.64 21.46
N ILE A 279 -6.71 23.84 22.59
CA ILE A 279 -6.83 25.06 23.39
C ILE A 279 -6.29 26.26 22.61
N ALA A 280 -5.10 26.15 22.03
CA ALA A 280 -4.48 27.24 21.27
C ALA A 280 -5.25 27.55 19.97
N ALA A 281 -5.57 26.53 19.17
CA ALA A 281 -6.30 26.68 17.92
C ALA A 281 -7.73 27.19 18.16
N GLY A 282 -8.40 26.73 19.21
CA GLY A 282 -9.72 27.21 19.60
C GLY A 282 -9.70 28.69 19.98
N THR A 283 -8.72 29.11 20.80
CA THR A 283 -8.52 30.52 21.17
C THR A 283 -8.28 31.39 19.94
N LEU A 284 -7.39 30.95 19.04
CA LEU A 284 -7.12 31.67 17.80
C LEU A 284 -8.36 31.72 16.88
N GLY A 285 -9.14 30.65 16.81
CA GLY A 285 -10.39 30.58 16.05
C GLY A 285 -11.45 31.57 16.54
N ILE A 286 -11.56 31.77 17.86
CA ILE A 286 -12.41 32.79 18.46
C ILE A 286 -11.98 34.20 18.02
N LEU A 287 -10.69 34.52 18.18
CA LEU A 287 -10.14 35.83 17.83
C LEU A 287 -10.27 36.12 16.33
N ALA A 288 -9.94 35.15 15.49
CA ALA A 288 -10.09 35.25 14.03
C ALA A 288 -11.57 35.39 13.62
N GLY A 289 -12.48 34.66 14.28
CA GLY A 289 -13.92 34.79 14.07
C GLY A 289 -14.42 36.21 14.38
N LEU A 290 -14.01 36.78 15.51
CA LEU A 290 -14.35 38.17 15.87
C LEU A 290 -13.75 39.17 14.87
N PHE A 291 -12.52 38.95 14.42
CA PHE A 291 -11.89 39.78 13.39
C PHE A 291 -12.71 39.76 12.08
N HIS A 292 -13.11 38.59 11.60
CA HIS A 292 -13.90 38.45 10.37
C HIS A 292 -15.34 38.98 10.49
N LEU A 293 -15.89 39.05 11.70
CA LEU A 293 -17.15 39.76 11.97
C LEU A 293 -16.98 41.28 11.98
N SER A 294 -15.83 41.77 12.45
CA SER A 294 -15.58 43.20 12.65
C SER A 294 -15.01 43.90 11.42
N VAL A 295 -14.35 43.17 10.52
CA VAL A 295 -13.57 43.74 9.41
C VAL A 295 -14.09 43.26 8.06
N ARG A 296 -14.42 44.19 7.17
CA ARG A 296 -14.78 43.91 5.78
C ARG A 296 -13.54 43.57 4.93
N PRO A 297 -13.64 42.68 3.93
CA PRO A 297 -12.51 42.31 3.11
C PRO A 297 -12.00 43.51 2.28
N PRO A 298 -10.67 43.67 2.13
CA PRO A 298 -10.09 44.66 1.24
C PRO A 298 -10.60 44.51 -0.20
N GLN A 299 -10.86 45.63 -0.88
CA GLN A 299 -11.42 45.63 -2.24
C GLN A 299 -10.58 44.80 -3.24
N ARG A 300 -9.25 44.86 -3.12
CA ARG A 300 -8.33 44.08 -3.97
C ARG A 300 -8.54 42.57 -3.80
N LEU A 301 -8.70 42.10 -2.56
CA LEU A 301 -8.93 40.68 -2.27
C LEU A 301 -10.35 40.27 -2.69
N TYR A 302 -11.35 41.12 -2.43
CA TYR A 302 -12.73 40.86 -2.84
C TYR A 302 -12.85 40.64 -4.35
N LYS A 303 -12.19 41.50 -5.15
CA LYS A 303 -12.15 41.37 -6.61
C LYS A 303 -11.27 40.20 -7.06
N GLY A 304 -10.06 40.07 -6.50
CA GLY A 304 -9.09 39.06 -6.90
C GLY A 304 -9.57 37.63 -6.66
N LEU A 305 -10.23 37.38 -5.52
CA LEU A 305 -10.77 36.07 -5.16
C LEU A 305 -12.24 35.89 -5.57
N ARG A 306 -12.83 36.84 -6.30
CA ARG A 306 -14.24 36.79 -6.74
C ARG A 306 -15.21 36.48 -5.58
N MET A 307 -15.03 37.12 -4.42
CA MET A 307 -15.76 36.82 -3.16
C MET A 307 -17.30 36.97 -3.25
N GLY A 308 -17.82 37.61 -4.30
CA GLY A 308 -19.26 37.65 -4.59
C GLY A 308 -19.83 36.36 -5.21
N ASN A 309 -18.98 35.39 -5.58
CA ASN A 309 -19.38 34.10 -6.12
C ASN A 309 -19.21 33.00 -5.07
N ILE A 310 -20.29 32.30 -4.71
CA ILE A 310 -20.24 31.21 -3.73
C ILE A 310 -19.33 30.04 -4.15
N GLU A 311 -19.13 29.84 -5.45
CA GLU A 311 -18.26 28.77 -5.97
C GLU A 311 -16.78 28.96 -5.57
N THR A 312 -16.36 30.20 -5.25
CA THR A 312 -15.01 30.43 -4.70
C THR A 312 -14.86 29.82 -3.31
N VAL A 313 -15.93 29.86 -2.51
CA VAL A 313 -15.94 29.26 -1.17
C VAL A 313 -15.88 27.75 -1.33
N LEU A 314 -16.71 27.17 -2.21
CA LEU A 314 -16.68 25.75 -2.53
C LEU A 314 -15.27 25.27 -2.92
N SER A 315 -14.61 25.94 -3.87
CA SER A 315 -13.25 25.58 -4.29
C SER A 315 -12.25 25.63 -3.13
N SER A 316 -12.23 26.72 -2.35
CA SER A 316 -11.31 26.88 -1.22
C SER A 316 -11.60 25.89 -0.07
N SER A 317 -12.86 25.57 0.19
CA SER A 317 -13.25 24.58 1.19
C SER A 317 -12.86 23.16 0.78
N ILE A 318 -13.05 22.79 -0.49
CA ILE A 318 -12.57 21.49 -1.00
C ILE A 318 -11.05 21.38 -0.82
N ALA A 319 -10.31 22.48 -1.02
CA ALA A 319 -8.87 22.50 -0.78
C ALA A 319 -8.50 22.14 0.66
N ALA A 320 -9.16 22.78 1.63
CA ALA A 320 -8.96 22.50 3.04
C ALA A 320 -9.35 21.05 3.41
N VAL A 321 -10.43 20.53 2.83
CA VAL A 321 -10.91 19.16 3.09
C VAL A 321 -9.93 18.12 2.57
N PHE A 322 -9.42 18.24 1.33
CA PHE A 322 -8.46 17.25 0.82
C PHE A 322 -7.13 17.31 1.58
N PHE A 323 -6.71 18.51 2.02
CA PHE A 323 -5.55 18.67 2.87
C PHE A 323 -5.72 17.89 4.18
N ALA A 324 -6.84 18.08 4.88
CA ALA A 324 -7.16 17.34 6.10
C ALA A 324 -7.24 15.82 5.85
N ALA A 325 -7.83 15.40 4.73
CA ALA A 325 -7.92 13.99 4.34
C ALA A 325 -6.53 13.34 4.15
N PHE A 326 -5.57 14.04 3.52
CA PHE A 326 -4.19 13.56 3.42
C PHE A 326 -3.50 13.47 4.77
N VAL A 327 -3.72 14.44 5.66
CA VAL A 327 -3.14 14.43 7.02
C VAL A 327 -3.63 13.21 7.80
N VAL A 328 -4.95 12.96 7.83
CA VAL A 328 -5.50 11.81 8.58
C VAL A 328 -5.14 10.46 7.95
N ALA A 329 -5.02 10.38 6.63
CA ALA A 329 -4.51 9.18 5.96
C ALA A 329 -3.04 8.91 6.37
N GLY A 330 -2.22 9.97 6.43
CA GLY A 330 -0.83 9.89 6.87
C GLY A 330 -0.71 9.43 8.32
N THR A 331 -1.37 10.11 9.26
CA THR A 331 -1.29 9.77 10.69
C THR A 331 -1.85 8.39 10.99
N MET A 332 -2.92 7.96 10.29
CA MET A 332 -3.41 6.59 10.38
C MET A 332 -2.39 5.57 9.90
N TRP A 333 -1.66 5.84 8.82
CA TRP A 333 -0.72 4.85 8.31
C TRP A 333 0.58 4.75 9.11
N TYR A 334 1.14 5.89 9.52
CA TYR A 334 2.40 5.95 10.26
C TYR A 334 2.23 5.72 11.78
N GLY A 335 1.03 5.95 12.30
CA GLY A 335 0.77 5.95 13.74
C GLY A 335 0.97 7.34 14.34
N SER A 336 0.18 7.61 15.37
CA SER A 336 0.22 8.81 16.22
C SER A 336 -0.50 8.51 17.54
N ALA A 337 -0.45 9.44 18.49
CA ALA A 337 -1.23 9.36 19.73
C ALA A 337 -2.75 9.25 19.48
N THR A 338 -3.25 9.74 18.34
CA THR A 338 -4.67 9.67 17.96
C THR A 338 -5.05 8.38 17.22
N THR A 339 -4.08 7.54 16.86
CA THR A 339 -4.32 6.29 16.11
C THR A 339 -3.70 5.08 16.83
N PRO A 340 -4.09 4.82 18.10
CA PRO A 340 -3.49 3.79 18.94
C PRO A 340 -3.65 2.40 18.34
N ILE A 341 -2.62 1.56 18.51
CA ILE A 341 -2.58 0.23 17.90
C ILE A 341 -3.63 -0.74 18.48
N GLU A 342 -4.09 -0.51 19.70
CA GLU A 342 -5.15 -1.32 20.32
C GLU A 342 -6.52 -1.11 19.69
N LEU A 343 -6.74 0.05 19.03
CA LEU A 343 -8.02 0.37 18.40
C LEU A 343 -7.98 0.12 16.88
N PHE A 344 -6.82 0.27 16.25
CA PHE A 344 -6.69 0.19 14.78
C PHE A 344 -5.78 -0.94 14.28
N GLY A 345 -5.15 -1.68 15.18
CA GLY A 345 -4.09 -2.64 14.88
C GLY A 345 -2.70 -1.99 14.74
N PRO A 346 -1.63 -2.80 14.70
CA PRO A 346 -0.26 -2.33 14.55
C PRO A 346 -0.03 -1.69 13.16
N THR A 347 1.12 -1.04 12.99
CA THR A 347 1.54 -0.50 11.69
C THR A 347 2.49 -1.49 10.99
N ARG A 348 2.59 -1.38 9.66
CA ARG A 348 3.57 -2.18 8.89
C ARG A 348 5.02 -1.92 9.32
N TYR A 349 5.31 -0.73 9.85
CA TYR A 349 6.67 -0.31 10.20
C TYR A 349 7.18 -1.04 11.43
N GLN A 350 6.26 -1.40 12.34
CA GLN A 350 6.58 -2.21 13.51
C GLN A 350 7.01 -3.62 13.10
N TRP A 351 6.39 -4.21 12.07
CA TRP A 351 6.85 -5.48 11.48
C TRP A 351 8.21 -5.34 10.79
N ASP A 352 8.33 -4.37 9.88
CA ASP A 352 9.54 -4.19 9.06
C ASP A 352 10.82 -3.97 9.87
N GLN A 353 10.68 -3.35 11.05
CA GLN A 353 11.78 -3.04 11.95
C GLN A 353 11.95 -4.08 13.07
N GLY A 354 11.06 -5.09 13.15
CA GLY A 354 11.05 -6.05 14.26
C GLY A 354 10.81 -5.37 15.62
N TYR A 355 9.93 -4.36 15.68
CA TYR A 355 9.70 -3.54 16.88
C TYR A 355 9.25 -4.38 18.09
N PHE A 356 8.23 -5.23 17.90
CA PHE A 356 7.73 -6.10 18.97
C PHE A 356 8.70 -7.24 19.26
N GLN A 357 9.28 -7.84 18.22
CA GLN A 357 10.34 -8.84 18.34
C GLN A 357 11.48 -8.34 19.27
N GLN A 358 12.03 -7.14 19.02
CA GLN A 358 13.11 -6.58 19.84
C GLN A 358 12.73 -6.43 21.31
N GLU A 359 11.51 -5.96 21.61
CA GLU A 359 11.04 -5.84 23.00
C GLU A 359 10.87 -7.20 23.67
N ILE A 360 10.36 -8.20 22.94
CA ILE A 360 10.25 -9.59 23.44
C ILE A 360 11.64 -10.11 23.80
N TYR A 361 12.62 -10.04 22.87
CA TYR A 361 13.99 -10.49 23.15
C TYR A 361 14.64 -9.69 24.29
N ARG A 362 14.36 -8.39 24.42
CA ARG A 362 14.86 -7.58 25.55
C ARG A 362 14.31 -8.09 26.89
N ARG A 363 13.01 -8.40 26.96
CA ARG A 363 12.38 -8.94 28.18
C ARG A 363 12.88 -10.33 28.53
N VAL A 364 12.98 -11.21 27.53
CA VAL A 364 13.54 -12.57 27.72
C VAL A 364 14.99 -12.47 28.17
N GLY A 365 15.81 -11.65 27.53
CA GLY A 365 17.21 -11.44 27.90
C GLY A 365 17.40 -10.91 29.32
N ALA A 366 16.50 -10.02 29.78
CA ALA A 366 16.49 -9.57 31.17
C ALA A 366 16.15 -10.71 32.14
N GLY A 367 15.15 -11.55 31.83
CA GLY A 367 14.82 -12.71 32.64
C GLY A 367 15.97 -13.73 32.73
N LEU A 368 16.65 -14.00 31.62
CA LEU A 368 17.83 -14.86 31.59
C LEU A 368 19.00 -14.30 32.40
N ALA A 369 19.21 -12.98 32.37
CA ALA A 369 20.23 -12.31 33.19
C ALA A 369 19.92 -12.39 34.69
N GLU A 370 18.65 -12.56 35.07
CA GLU A 370 18.19 -12.83 36.42
C GLU A 370 18.26 -14.32 36.80
N ASN A 371 19.00 -15.14 36.04
CA ASN A 371 19.15 -16.60 36.20
C ASN A 371 17.84 -17.40 36.08
N GLN A 372 16.86 -16.89 35.33
CA GLN A 372 15.65 -17.65 35.02
C GLN A 372 15.94 -18.67 33.93
N SER A 373 15.25 -19.80 33.95
CA SER A 373 15.28 -20.75 32.84
C SER A 373 14.62 -20.16 31.58
N LEU A 374 14.94 -20.71 30.39
CA LEU A 374 14.29 -20.30 29.14
C LEU A 374 12.77 -20.42 29.23
N SER A 375 12.27 -21.51 29.81
CA SER A 375 10.83 -21.73 29.99
C SER A 375 10.18 -20.65 30.85
N GLU A 376 10.79 -20.29 31.98
CA GLU A 376 10.28 -19.22 32.86
C GLU A 376 10.34 -17.85 32.18
N ALA A 377 11.44 -17.52 31.49
CA ALA A 377 11.61 -16.24 30.82
C ALA A 377 10.58 -16.05 29.69
N TRP A 378 10.36 -17.06 28.86
CA TRP A 378 9.36 -17.02 27.78
C TRP A 378 7.92 -17.07 28.32
N SER A 379 7.66 -17.75 29.43
CA SER A 379 6.33 -17.80 30.06
C SER A 379 5.89 -16.45 30.65
N LYS A 380 6.82 -15.52 30.89
CA LYS A 380 6.51 -14.15 31.35
C LYS A 380 6.13 -13.19 30.22
N ILE A 381 6.25 -13.60 28.96
CA ILE A 381 5.88 -12.76 27.82
C ILE A 381 4.35 -12.70 27.70
N PRO A 382 3.74 -11.49 27.70
CA PRO A 382 2.30 -11.38 27.51
C PRO A 382 1.88 -11.87 26.12
N GLU A 383 0.82 -12.69 26.04
CA GLU A 383 0.31 -13.19 24.76
C GLU A 383 -0.09 -12.06 23.81
N LYS A 384 -0.64 -10.96 24.34
CA LYS A 384 -0.96 -9.75 23.56
C LYS A 384 0.27 -9.14 22.87
N LEU A 385 1.43 -9.17 23.54
CA LEU A 385 2.69 -8.69 22.96
C LEU A 385 3.19 -9.65 21.86
N ALA A 386 3.14 -10.96 22.12
CA ALA A 386 3.49 -11.97 21.13
C ALA A 386 2.58 -11.89 19.90
N PHE A 387 1.28 -11.61 20.08
CA PHE A 387 0.32 -11.50 19.00
C PHE A 387 0.60 -10.29 18.10
N TYR A 388 1.12 -9.19 18.65
CA TYR A 388 1.59 -8.09 17.80
C TYR A 388 2.82 -8.45 16.94
N ASP A 389 3.64 -9.43 17.33
CA ASP A 389 4.77 -9.96 16.54
C ASP A 389 4.36 -11.06 15.54
N TYR A 390 3.16 -10.95 14.97
CA TYR A 390 2.63 -11.85 13.96
C TYR A 390 2.21 -11.07 12.69
N ILE A 391 2.71 -11.50 11.52
CA ILE A 391 2.50 -10.79 10.25
C ILE A 391 1.04 -10.75 9.81
N GLY A 392 0.19 -11.66 10.27
CA GLY A 392 -1.25 -11.60 9.98
C GLY A 392 -1.89 -10.32 10.53
N ASN A 393 -1.29 -9.72 11.57
CA ASN A 393 -1.72 -8.43 12.11
C ASN A 393 -1.16 -7.21 11.34
N ASN A 394 -0.26 -7.41 10.38
CA ASN A 394 0.30 -6.33 9.57
C ASN A 394 -0.73 -5.81 8.56
N PRO A 395 -1.12 -4.52 8.59
CA PRO A 395 -2.14 -3.96 7.70
C PRO A 395 -1.74 -3.97 6.22
N ALA A 396 -0.47 -4.24 5.89
CA ALA A 396 0.03 -4.30 4.52
C ALA A 396 0.01 -5.72 3.90
N LYS A 397 -0.74 -6.68 4.48
CA LYS A 397 -0.90 -8.06 3.95
C LYS A 397 -2.27 -8.35 3.32
N GLY A 398 -3.20 -7.40 3.39
CA GLY A 398 -4.55 -7.55 2.82
C GLY A 398 -4.60 -7.48 1.29
N GLY A 399 -5.81 -7.57 0.73
CA GLY A 399 -6.06 -7.37 -0.70
C GLY A 399 -7.35 -6.59 -0.92
N LEU A 400 -7.42 -5.82 -2.03
CA LEU A 400 -8.51 -4.87 -2.29
C LEU A 400 -9.91 -5.53 -2.33
N PHE A 401 -10.00 -6.74 -2.88
CA PHE A 401 -11.27 -7.47 -2.98
C PHE A 401 -11.43 -8.53 -1.88
N ARG A 402 -10.49 -8.59 -0.94
CA ARG A 402 -10.55 -9.50 0.20
C ARG A 402 -11.35 -8.81 1.30
N ALA A 403 -12.68 -8.87 1.18
CA ALA A 403 -13.60 -8.27 2.13
C ALA A 403 -13.66 -9.07 3.45
N GLY A 404 -14.23 -8.44 4.48
CA GLY A 404 -14.49 -9.04 5.79
C GLY A 404 -13.47 -8.66 6.86
N SER A 405 -13.64 -9.24 8.06
CA SER A 405 -12.71 -9.09 9.18
C SER A 405 -11.40 -9.85 8.92
N MET A 406 -10.38 -9.57 9.72
CA MET A 406 -9.12 -10.33 9.70
C MET A 406 -9.36 -11.80 10.04
N ASP A 407 -10.27 -12.08 10.97
CA ASP A 407 -10.66 -13.43 11.39
C ASP A 407 -11.25 -14.28 10.26
N ASN A 408 -11.90 -13.66 9.25
CA ASN A 408 -12.37 -14.37 8.05
C ASN A 408 -11.21 -14.87 7.17
N GLY A 409 -10.02 -14.31 7.36
CA GLY A 409 -8.79 -14.72 6.68
C GLY A 409 -8.13 -15.90 7.36
N ASP A 410 -7.32 -15.64 8.37
CA ASP A 410 -6.49 -16.66 9.02
C ASP A 410 -7.19 -17.41 10.17
N GLY A 411 -8.22 -16.83 10.77
CA GLY A 411 -9.04 -17.46 11.82
C GLY A 411 -9.06 -16.66 13.11
N ILE A 412 -9.88 -17.09 14.06
CA ILE A 412 -9.94 -16.49 15.40
C ILE A 412 -8.77 -17.02 16.22
N ALA A 413 -7.92 -16.13 16.75
CA ALA A 413 -6.82 -16.54 17.61
C ALA A 413 -7.32 -17.13 18.94
N VAL A 414 -6.85 -18.32 19.29
CA VAL A 414 -7.27 -19.07 20.48
C VAL A 414 -6.22 -18.96 21.60
N GLY A 415 -4.97 -19.28 21.29
CA GLY A 415 -3.89 -19.29 22.27
C GLY A 415 -2.50 -19.21 21.63
N TRP A 416 -1.52 -18.70 22.38
CA TRP A 416 -0.14 -18.68 21.94
C TRP A 416 0.51 -20.05 22.15
N LEU A 417 1.09 -20.62 21.09
CA LEU A 417 1.69 -21.95 21.15
C LEU A 417 3.08 -21.96 21.82
N GLY A 418 3.64 -20.79 22.11
CA GLY A 418 4.99 -20.63 22.64
C GLY A 418 6.01 -20.27 21.56
N HIS A 419 7.20 -19.85 22.00
CA HIS A 419 8.28 -19.48 21.11
C HIS A 419 9.06 -20.71 20.64
N PRO A 420 9.16 -20.98 19.33
CA PRO A 420 9.92 -22.10 18.79
C PRO A 420 11.41 -21.77 18.68
N ILE A 421 12.26 -22.56 19.31
CA ILE A 421 13.71 -22.54 19.10
C ILE A 421 14.10 -23.74 18.23
N PHE A 422 14.69 -23.46 17.06
CA PHE A 422 15.17 -24.49 16.15
C PHE A 422 16.64 -24.78 16.43
N ARG A 423 17.04 -26.05 16.40
CA ARG A 423 18.44 -26.46 16.58
C ARG A 423 18.85 -27.46 15.52
N ASP A 424 20.09 -27.40 15.06
CA ASP A 424 20.66 -28.47 14.24
C ASP A 424 21.14 -29.65 15.09
N LYS A 425 21.63 -30.71 14.43
CA LYS A 425 22.23 -31.89 15.10
C LYS A 425 23.45 -31.56 15.97
N GLU A 426 24.09 -30.42 15.74
CA GLU A 426 25.24 -29.93 16.52
C GLU A 426 24.77 -29.10 17.74
N GLY A 427 23.46 -28.91 17.91
CA GLY A 427 22.85 -28.17 19.00
C GLY A 427 22.88 -26.65 18.81
N ARG A 428 23.28 -26.15 17.63
CA ARG A 428 23.35 -24.73 17.33
C ARG A 428 21.96 -24.18 17.06
N GLU A 429 21.66 -23.03 17.65
CA GLU A 429 20.39 -22.34 17.43
C GLU A 429 20.29 -21.80 16.00
N LEU A 430 19.12 -22.01 15.40
CA LEU A 430 18.78 -21.57 14.05
C LEU A 430 17.57 -20.64 14.07
N PHE A 431 17.61 -19.63 13.22
CA PHE A 431 16.58 -18.61 13.07
C PHE A 431 15.90 -18.74 11.72
N VAL A 432 14.56 -18.79 11.73
CA VAL A 432 13.77 -18.77 10.49
C VAL A 432 13.74 -17.35 9.94
N ARG A 433 14.10 -17.18 8.67
CA ARG A 433 14.00 -15.88 8.00
C ARG A 433 12.52 -15.47 7.88
N ARG A 434 12.13 -14.40 8.58
CA ARG A 434 10.78 -13.83 8.55
C ARG A 434 10.37 -13.35 7.15
N MET A 435 9.09 -13.47 6.81
CA MET A 435 8.51 -13.00 5.54
C MET A 435 8.50 -11.46 5.47
N PRO A 436 9.14 -10.82 4.46
CA PRO A 436 8.98 -9.39 4.25
C PRO A 436 7.59 -9.04 3.73
N THR A 437 7.11 -7.81 4.00
CA THR A 437 5.75 -7.38 3.65
C THR A 437 5.38 -7.56 2.18
N PHE A 438 6.32 -7.35 1.26
CA PHE A 438 6.04 -7.39 -0.19
C PHE A 438 5.68 -8.78 -0.72
N PHE A 439 6.11 -9.85 -0.05
CA PHE A 439 5.99 -11.21 -0.58
C PHE A 439 4.65 -11.84 -0.19
N GLU A 440 3.92 -12.39 -1.17
CA GLU A 440 2.76 -13.25 -0.93
C GLU A 440 3.18 -14.65 -0.49
N THR A 441 4.20 -15.20 -1.17
CA THR A 441 4.85 -16.46 -0.83
C THR A 441 6.34 -16.20 -0.58
N PHE A 442 6.93 -16.91 0.37
CA PHE A 442 8.34 -16.73 0.72
C PHE A 442 8.94 -18.09 1.14
N PRO A 443 10.19 -18.41 0.74
CA PRO A 443 10.79 -19.71 1.05
C PRO A 443 11.12 -19.84 2.54
N VAL A 444 11.20 -21.09 3.01
CA VAL A 444 11.65 -21.40 4.37
C VAL A 444 13.17 -21.58 4.34
N VAL A 445 13.87 -20.65 4.99
CA VAL A 445 15.33 -20.67 5.13
C VAL A 445 15.67 -20.44 6.61
N LEU A 446 16.52 -21.30 7.16
CA LEU A 446 17.03 -21.23 8.51
C LEU A 446 18.51 -20.81 8.47
N VAL A 447 18.84 -19.79 9.26
CA VAL A 447 20.19 -19.23 9.37
C VAL A 447 20.70 -19.37 10.80
N ASP A 448 22.02 -19.44 10.99
CA ASP A 448 22.62 -19.32 12.32
C ASP A 448 22.72 -17.85 12.77
N GLY A 449 23.31 -17.61 13.95
CA GLY A 449 23.51 -16.27 14.50
C GLY A 449 24.38 -15.33 13.65
N ASP A 450 25.18 -15.88 12.73
CA ASP A 450 26.02 -15.10 11.80
C ASP A 450 25.30 -14.84 10.45
N GLY A 451 24.06 -15.32 10.30
CA GLY A 451 23.30 -15.21 9.07
C GLY A 451 23.69 -16.20 7.98
N ILE A 452 24.45 -17.25 8.32
CA ILE A 452 24.85 -18.31 7.37
C ILE A 452 23.70 -19.30 7.26
N VAL A 453 23.32 -19.66 6.03
CA VAL A 453 22.28 -20.66 5.77
C VAL A 453 22.72 -22.04 6.27
N ARG A 454 21.89 -22.65 7.13
CA ARG A 454 22.15 -23.97 7.72
C ARG A 454 21.10 -25.01 7.35
N ALA A 455 19.85 -24.61 7.16
CA ALA A 455 18.81 -25.51 6.70
C ALA A 455 17.78 -24.79 5.81
N ASP A 456 17.12 -25.53 4.94
CA ASP A 456 16.05 -25.04 4.08
C ASP A 456 14.97 -26.11 3.83
N VAL A 457 13.85 -25.67 3.23
CA VAL A 457 12.89 -26.58 2.60
C VAL A 457 13.12 -26.51 1.09
N PRO A 458 13.89 -27.46 0.51
CA PRO A 458 14.34 -27.37 -0.87
C PRO A 458 13.17 -27.54 -1.84
N PHE A 459 13.16 -26.73 -2.90
CA PHE A 459 12.19 -26.87 -3.99
C PHE A 459 12.50 -28.13 -4.84
N ARG A 460 13.75 -28.25 -5.33
CA ARG A 460 14.24 -29.46 -6.01
C ARG A 460 15.00 -30.33 -5.01
N ARG A 461 14.59 -31.59 -4.89
CA ARG A 461 15.20 -32.53 -3.93
C ARG A 461 16.47 -33.24 -4.44
N ALA A 462 16.66 -33.30 -5.76
CA ALA A 462 17.74 -34.07 -6.39
C ALA A 462 19.15 -33.66 -5.93
N GLU A 463 19.35 -32.37 -5.62
CA GLU A 463 20.64 -31.82 -5.19
C GLU A 463 20.55 -31.11 -3.84
N SER A 464 19.56 -31.46 -3.02
CA SER A 464 19.40 -30.83 -1.71
C SER A 464 20.59 -31.18 -0.80
N LYS A 465 21.14 -30.16 -0.15
CA LYS A 465 22.26 -30.24 0.80
C LYS A 465 21.91 -29.74 2.20
N TYR A 466 20.80 -29.02 2.33
CA TYR A 466 20.40 -28.30 3.53
C TYR A 466 19.00 -28.74 3.99
N SER A 467 18.52 -29.90 3.55
CA SER A 467 17.18 -30.35 3.94
C SER A 467 17.11 -30.58 5.46
N VAL A 468 15.93 -30.35 6.05
CA VAL A 468 15.66 -30.61 7.47
C VAL A 468 16.06 -32.04 7.87
N GLU A 469 15.85 -33.02 6.99
CA GLU A 469 16.23 -34.43 7.21
C GLU A 469 17.75 -34.64 7.22
N GLN A 470 18.48 -33.98 6.32
CA GLN A 470 19.94 -34.12 6.21
C GLN A 470 20.68 -33.42 7.35
N VAL A 471 20.18 -32.24 7.75
CA VAL A 471 20.77 -31.42 8.81
C VAL A 471 20.36 -31.93 10.19
N GLY A 472 19.22 -32.63 10.29
CA GLY A 472 18.70 -33.14 11.56
C GLY A 472 18.17 -32.02 12.45
N VAL A 473 17.36 -31.12 11.88
CA VAL A 473 16.82 -29.97 12.63
C VAL A 473 15.70 -30.42 13.57
N THR A 474 15.76 -30.00 14.82
CA THR A 474 14.71 -30.15 15.82
C THR A 474 14.09 -28.80 16.18
N VAL A 475 12.90 -28.81 16.77
CA VAL A 475 12.25 -27.60 17.33
C VAL A 475 11.80 -27.88 18.76
N GLU A 476 12.05 -26.95 19.65
CA GLU A 476 11.61 -26.98 21.06
C GLU A 476 10.86 -25.69 21.39
N PHE A 477 9.74 -25.81 22.09
CA PHE A 477 8.89 -24.67 22.43
C PHE A 477 9.11 -24.21 23.88
N TYR A 478 9.11 -22.89 24.07
CA TYR A 478 9.21 -22.26 25.40
C TYR A 478 8.08 -21.25 25.60
N GLY A 479 7.43 -21.30 26.76
CA GLY A 479 6.21 -20.54 27.04
C GLY A 479 5.00 -21.06 26.23
N GLY A 480 3.85 -20.43 26.43
CA GLY A 480 2.60 -20.80 25.75
C GLY A 480 2.15 -22.24 26.01
N GLU A 481 1.30 -22.74 25.13
CA GLU A 481 0.66 -24.05 25.27
C GLU A 481 1.64 -25.24 25.10
N LEU A 482 2.63 -25.13 24.21
CA LEU A 482 3.57 -26.22 23.93
C LEU A 482 4.87 -26.12 24.75
N ASN A 483 4.85 -25.42 25.89
CA ASN A 483 6.03 -25.22 26.71
C ASN A 483 6.73 -26.53 27.10
N GLY A 484 8.02 -26.64 26.79
CA GLY A 484 8.85 -27.83 27.07
C GLY A 484 8.64 -29.00 26.09
N VAL A 485 7.83 -28.83 25.05
CA VAL A 485 7.61 -29.86 24.03
C VAL A 485 8.67 -29.73 22.93
N SER A 486 9.29 -30.85 22.56
CA SER A 486 10.25 -30.93 21.46
C SER A 486 9.77 -31.89 20.37
N TYR A 487 10.04 -31.52 19.12
CA TYR A 487 9.75 -32.31 17.93
C TYR A 487 11.01 -32.53 17.10
N SER A 488 11.21 -33.76 16.67
CA SER A 488 12.31 -34.17 15.79
C SER A 488 11.83 -34.74 14.46
N ASP A 489 10.54 -34.99 14.31
CA ASP A 489 9.99 -35.51 13.06
C ASP A 489 10.04 -34.42 11.97
N PRO A 490 10.70 -34.68 10.82
CA PRO A 490 10.93 -33.64 9.82
C PRO A 490 9.64 -32.99 9.30
N ALA A 491 8.54 -33.73 9.26
CA ALA A 491 7.25 -33.21 8.79
C ALA A 491 6.72 -32.09 9.71
N THR A 492 6.73 -32.29 11.02
CA THR A 492 6.29 -31.32 12.03
C THR A 492 7.28 -30.18 12.19
N VAL A 493 8.60 -30.45 12.17
CA VAL A 493 9.62 -29.38 12.17
C VAL A 493 9.41 -28.44 10.98
N LYS A 494 9.23 -28.97 9.77
CA LYS A 494 8.92 -28.16 8.58
C LYS A 494 7.60 -27.40 8.70
N LYS A 495 6.57 -28.00 9.34
CA LYS A 495 5.28 -27.35 9.60
C LYS A 495 5.47 -26.11 10.47
N TYR A 496 6.17 -26.24 11.61
CA TYR A 496 6.39 -25.10 12.49
C TYR A 496 7.38 -24.08 11.92
N ALA A 497 8.38 -24.50 11.14
CA ALA A 497 9.27 -23.57 10.42
C ALA A 497 8.50 -22.68 9.43
N ARG A 498 7.53 -23.23 8.68
CA ARG A 498 6.64 -22.44 7.81
C ARG A 498 5.79 -21.44 8.59
N ARG A 499 5.38 -21.76 9.82
CA ARG A 499 4.59 -20.87 10.67
C ARG A 499 5.46 -19.80 11.32
N ALA A 500 6.64 -20.15 11.81
CA ALA A 500 7.62 -19.23 12.39
C ALA A 500 8.11 -18.17 11.39
N GLN A 501 8.05 -18.47 10.09
CA GLN A 501 8.29 -17.51 9.02
C GLN A 501 7.33 -16.31 9.07
N LEU A 502 6.12 -16.50 9.59
CA LEU A 502 5.08 -15.50 9.70
C LEU A 502 5.14 -14.71 11.01
N GLY A 503 5.94 -15.11 11.99
CA GLY A 503 5.83 -14.50 13.31
C GLY A 503 5.99 -15.45 14.47
N GLU A 504 5.53 -14.97 15.62
CA GLU A 504 5.03 -15.81 16.69
C GLU A 504 3.86 -16.70 16.22
N ILE A 505 3.69 -17.86 16.88
CA ILE A 505 2.78 -18.92 16.43
C ILE A 505 1.56 -19.00 17.35
N PHE A 506 0.36 -18.93 16.76
CA PHE A 506 -0.92 -18.98 17.49
C PHE A 506 -1.79 -20.12 17.01
N GLU A 507 -2.57 -20.75 17.88
CA GLU A 507 -3.69 -21.57 17.45
C GLU A 507 -4.80 -20.68 16.88
N LEU A 508 -5.37 -21.09 15.73
CA LEU A 508 -6.40 -20.32 15.02
C LEU A 508 -7.62 -21.22 14.77
N ASP A 509 -8.78 -20.83 15.31
CA ASP A 509 -10.06 -21.43 14.96
C ASP A 509 -10.57 -20.87 13.62
N ARG A 510 -10.52 -21.73 12.61
CA ARG A 510 -11.02 -21.43 11.26
C ARG A 510 -12.41 -21.99 10.99
N ALA A 511 -12.91 -22.87 11.85
CA ALA A 511 -14.16 -23.57 11.64
C ALA A 511 -15.36 -22.64 11.89
N THR A 512 -15.28 -21.80 12.94
CA THR A 512 -16.36 -20.89 13.32
C THR A 512 -16.77 -19.92 12.21
N LEU A 513 -15.80 -19.31 11.52
CA LEU A 513 -16.06 -18.34 10.45
C LEU A 513 -15.86 -18.90 9.04
N LYS A 514 -15.52 -20.19 8.91
CA LYS A 514 -15.12 -20.82 7.64
C LYS A 514 -13.98 -20.04 6.95
N SER A 515 -12.97 -19.66 7.75
CA SER A 515 -11.90 -18.76 7.32
C SER A 515 -11.08 -19.34 6.18
N ASP A 516 -10.85 -18.54 5.13
CA ASP A 516 -10.32 -19.01 3.84
C ASP A 516 -8.79 -19.26 3.83
N GLY A 517 -8.08 -18.82 4.87
CA GLY A 517 -6.64 -18.95 5.02
C GLY A 517 -5.85 -17.86 4.31
N VAL A 518 -6.49 -16.75 3.92
CA VAL A 518 -5.86 -15.66 3.18
C VAL A 518 -5.94 -14.35 3.95
N PHE A 519 -4.80 -13.69 4.16
CA PHE A 519 -4.74 -12.46 4.94
C PHE A 519 -5.64 -11.32 4.43
N ARG A 520 -6.21 -10.58 5.38
CA ARG A 520 -6.98 -9.34 5.19
C ARG A 520 -6.24 -8.14 5.77
N SER A 521 -6.73 -6.94 5.47
CA SER A 521 -6.22 -5.71 6.07
C SER A 521 -7.03 -5.34 7.30
N SER A 522 -6.41 -4.62 8.25
CA SER A 522 -7.08 -4.03 9.40
C SER A 522 -7.84 -2.75 9.04
N PRO A 523 -8.67 -2.22 9.97
CA PRO A 523 -9.30 -0.90 9.82
C PRO A 523 -8.30 0.23 9.52
N ARG A 524 -7.05 0.15 10.04
CA ARG A 524 -5.98 1.10 9.71
C ARG A 524 -5.72 1.19 8.22
N GLY A 525 -5.62 0.04 7.55
CA GLY A 525 -5.38 -0.02 6.10
C GLY A 525 -6.58 0.48 5.30
N TRP A 526 -7.80 0.08 5.67
CA TRP A 526 -9.03 0.52 5.00
C TRP A 526 -9.27 2.03 5.14
N PHE A 527 -9.10 2.58 6.35
CA PHE A 527 -9.21 4.01 6.60
C PHE A 527 -8.22 4.80 5.75
N THR A 528 -6.95 4.35 5.73
CA THR A 528 -5.88 5.00 4.95
C THR A 528 -6.22 5.00 3.46
N PHE A 529 -6.63 3.85 2.91
CA PHE A 529 -6.99 3.72 1.50
C PHE A 529 -8.16 4.63 1.11
N GLY A 530 -9.24 4.62 1.89
CA GLY A 530 -10.41 5.45 1.63
C GLY A 530 -10.09 6.94 1.62
N HIS A 531 -9.43 7.44 2.67
CA HIS A 531 -9.13 8.87 2.80
C HIS A 531 -8.11 9.36 1.78
N ALA A 532 -7.08 8.57 1.46
CA ALA A 532 -6.11 8.92 0.42
C ALA A 532 -6.79 9.01 -0.96
N SER A 533 -7.70 8.08 -1.27
CA SER A 533 -8.44 8.08 -2.54
C SER A 533 -9.39 9.27 -2.63
N PHE A 534 -10.18 9.55 -1.60
CA PHE A 534 -11.08 10.71 -1.57
C PHE A 534 -10.32 12.04 -1.61
N ALA A 535 -9.17 12.14 -0.95
CA ALA A 535 -8.33 13.33 -1.03
C ALA A 535 -7.91 13.64 -2.47
N LEU A 536 -7.50 12.61 -3.23
CA LEU A 536 -7.11 12.78 -4.63
C LEU A 536 -8.28 13.19 -5.53
N LEU A 537 -9.48 12.65 -5.29
CA LEU A 537 -10.69 13.07 -6.00
C LEU A 537 -11.07 14.51 -5.67
N PHE A 538 -10.99 14.90 -4.40
CA PHE A 538 -11.25 16.27 -3.98
C PHE A 538 -10.21 17.26 -4.52
N PHE A 539 -8.95 16.87 -4.69
CA PHE A 539 -7.98 17.70 -5.39
C PHE A 539 -8.47 18.08 -6.79
N PHE A 540 -8.98 17.11 -7.57
CA PHE A 540 -9.57 17.41 -8.88
C PHE A 540 -10.79 18.34 -8.76
N GLY A 541 -11.68 18.09 -7.80
CA GLY A 541 -12.83 18.96 -7.52
C GLY A 541 -12.44 20.41 -7.20
N HIS A 542 -11.36 20.60 -6.44
CA HIS A 542 -10.81 21.93 -6.14
C HIS A 542 -10.36 22.66 -7.41
N ILE A 543 -9.57 21.99 -8.26
CA ILE A 543 -9.07 22.55 -9.53
C ILE A 543 -10.23 22.89 -10.46
N TRP A 544 -11.20 21.99 -10.59
CA TRP A 544 -12.41 22.20 -11.39
C TRP A 544 -13.19 23.44 -10.95
N HIS A 545 -13.59 23.51 -9.68
CA HIS A 545 -14.38 24.64 -9.17
C HIS A 545 -13.57 25.94 -9.09
N GLY A 546 -12.25 25.85 -8.90
CA GLY A 546 -11.35 27.01 -8.94
C GLY A 546 -11.30 27.63 -10.33
N ALA A 547 -11.07 26.80 -11.36
CA ALA A 547 -11.09 27.24 -12.75
C ALA A 547 -12.45 27.83 -13.13
N ARG A 548 -13.55 27.14 -12.79
CA ARG A 548 -14.92 27.61 -13.08
C ARG A 548 -15.26 28.93 -12.38
N THR A 549 -14.72 29.17 -11.19
CA THR A 549 -14.90 30.44 -10.48
C THR A 549 -14.17 31.59 -11.17
N LEU A 550 -12.92 31.37 -11.58
CA LEU A 550 -12.07 32.41 -12.16
C LEU A 550 -12.42 32.73 -13.61
N PHE A 551 -12.75 31.72 -14.40
CA PHE A 551 -13.08 31.80 -15.83
C PHE A 551 -14.60 31.72 -16.09
N ARG A 552 -15.40 32.26 -15.16
CA ARG A 552 -16.86 32.21 -15.25
C ARG A 552 -17.40 32.97 -16.47
N ASP A 553 -16.76 34.07 -16.81
CA ASP A 553 -17.07 34.95 -17.95
C ASP A 553 -16.94 34.24 -19.29
N VAL A 554 -15.96 33.34 -19.43
CA VAL A 554 -15.69 32.59 -20.66
C VAL A 554 -16.18 31.14 -20.63
N PHE A 555 -16.94 30.74 -19.60
CA PHE A 555 -17.40 29.35 -19.43
C PHE A 555 -18.30 28.87 -20.59
N ALA A 556 -19.05 29.78 -21.22
CA ALA A 556 -19.93 29.48 -22.36
C ALA A 556 -19.24 29.65 -23.73
N GLY A 557 -17.94 29.97 -23.76
CA GLY A 557 -17.20 30.32 -24.96
C GLY A 557 -16.40 31.60 -24.76
N ILE A 558 -15.38 31.80 -25.60
CA ILE A 558 -14.62 33.05 -25.67
C ILE A 558 -15.42 34.12 -26.43
N ASP A 559 -15.02 35.37 -26.27
CA ASP A 559 -15.56 36.47 -27.08
C ASP A 559 -15.32 36.19 -28.58
N PRO A 560 -16.35 36.22 -29.45
CA PRO A 560 -16.17 36.03 -30.88
C PRO A 560 -15.26 37.08 -31.53
N ASP A 561 -15.04 38.26 -30.92
CA ASP A 561 -14.27 39.38 -31.49
C ASP A 561 -12.84 39.51 -30.91
N LEU A 562 -12.19 38.40 -30.48
CA LEU A 562 -10.92 38.41 -29.72
C LEU A 562 -9.64 38.67 -30.55
N ASP A 563 -9.74 38.74 -31.88
CA ASP A 563 -8.64 38.47 -32.82
C ASP A 563 -7.36 39.30 -32.62
N ALA A 564 -7.45 40.59 -32.34
CA ALA A 564 -6.27 41.45 -32.23
C ALA A 564 -5.43 41.19 -30.96
N GLN A 565 -6.01 40.65 -29.89
CA GLN A 565 -5.35 40.52 -28.58
C GLN A 565 -4.40 39.31 -28.46
N VAL A 566 -4.49 38.38 -29.41
CA VAL A 566 -3.70 37.12 -29.42
C VAL A 566 -2.50 37.16 -30.37
N GLU A 567 -2.33 38.26 -31.12
CA GLU A 567 -1.19 38.44 -32.03
C GLU A 567 0.12 38.73 -31.28
N PHE A 568 1.20 38.08 -31.74
CA PHE A 568 2.52 38.25 -31.16
C PHE A 568 3.00 39.71 -31.29
N GLY A 569 3.28 40.34 -30.16
CA GLY A 569 3.91 41.67 -30.14
C GLY A 569 3.00 42.85 -30.44
N ALA A 570 1.67 42.66 -30.57
CA ALA A 570 0.71 43.75 -30.78
C ALA A 570 0.61 44.71 -29.57
N PHE A 571 0.87 44.20 -28.36
CA PHE A 571 0.80 44.94 -27.09
C PHE A 571 2.11 44.80 -26.30
N GLN A 572 2.43 45.80 -25.46
CA GLN A 572 3.56 45.74 -24.53
C GLN A 572 3.28 44.80 -23.36
N LYS A 573 2.00 44.58 -23.01
CA LYS A 573 1.54 43.65 -21.97
C LYS A 573 0.38 42.80 -22.50
N LEU A 574 0.48 41.48 -22.33
CA LEU A 574 -0.55 40.54 -22.78
C LEU A 574 -1.89 40.80 -22.07
N GLY A 575 -2.99 40.76 -22.84
CA GLY A 575 -4.36 40.93 -22.34
C GLY A 575 -4.71 42.37 -21.89
N ASP A 576 -3.88 43.36 -22.24
CA ASP A 576 -4.09 44.76 -21.85
C ASP A 576 -4.10 45.70 -23.07
N PRO A 577 -5.28 46.04 -23.61
CA PRO A 577 -5.40 46.85 -24.81
C PRO A 577 -4.88 48.28 -24.65
N THR A 578 -4.71 48.76 -23.39
CA THR A 578 -4.16 50.09 -23.11
C THR A 578 -2.66 50.19 -23.39
N THR A 579 -2.01 49.06 -23.67
CA THR A 579 -0.56 48.96 -23.85
C THR A 579 -0.16 48.68 -25.31
N ARG A 580 -1.01 49.06 -26.29
CA ARG A 580 -0.73 48.81 -27.71
C ARG A 580 0.61 49.39 -28.12
N ARG A 581 1.45 48.61 -28.81
CA ARG A 581 2.72 49.14 -29.34
C ARG A 581 2.41 50.17 -30.42
N GLN A 582 3.04 51.34 -30.34
CA GLN A 582 3.02 52.29 -31.44
C GLN A 582 3.87 51.72 -32.58
N VAL A 583 3.33 51.74 -33.79
CA VAL A 583 4.06 51.38 -35.00
C VAL A 583 5.13 52.46 -35.20
N VAL A 584 6.41 52.07 -35.17
CA VAL A 584 7.53 52.92 -35.59
C VAL A 584 7.73 52.74 -37.09
#